data_AF-A4BT14-F1
#
_entry.id   AF-A4BT14-F1
#
_cell.length_a   1.000
_cell.length_b   1.000
_cell.length_c   1.000
_cell.angle_alpha   90.00
_cell.angle_beta   90.00
_cell.angle_gamma   90.00
#
_symmetry.space_group_name_H-M   'P 1'
#
loop_
_entity.id
_entity.type
_entity.pdbx_description
1 polymer ?
#
loop_
_entity_poly.entity_id
_entity_poly.type
_entity_poly.pdbx_seq_one_letter_code
_entity_poly.pdbx_strand_id
1 'polypeptide(L)'
;MNHFLTLEGLREQAGAWEAELGSWVGQLGGHVKRAEARERVGAYLRGLLGEVERRNSWQLSEYQGEAHPYGFQHLLNRARWDEQGVRDAVRQRVYEALKDAAGVLVVDETGFIKKGIHSAGVKRQYSGTAGRIENAQIGVFLGYASCWGQGLLDRALFVPREWSEDRARCRRAGIPDEVVHQPKTELARQMLVRALDSGVSARWVTADALYGDDFRLRWMLEERGQGYVLAVSRKAYVWQGCKQRKVGKLLEALRGDAQARWSRLSAGAGSQGPREYDWTCLAVNPPPFEGWQRAVLVRRSLDAEQEMQAFFIFASNGTELADLALAAGARWNIERCFQESKSQLGLDQYEVRTWTGWHRHITLVMAAYALLVTLRRHQLKKNLLLSLGGQCPWSSLWPSCDGGCVSLPSPGDAEGLNRRYSGAAGVGYTNASLSSTTG
;
A
#
# COMPACT_ATOMS: atom_id res chain seq x y z
N MET A 1 -29.08 -25.64 -13.26
CA MET A 1 -28.60 -26.11 -11.95
C MET A 1 -27.23 -25.52 -11.71
N ASN A 2 -27.01 -24.81 -10.60
CA ASN A 2 -25.70 -24.26 -10.24
C ASN A 2 -24.71 -25.40 -10.05
N HIS A 3 -23.87 -25.66 -11.06
CA HIS A 3 -22.81 -26.67 -11.02
C HIS A 3 -21.94 -26.56 -9.74
N PHE A 4 -21.84 -25.35 -9.18
CA PHE A 4 -21.20 -24.99 -7.90
C PHE A 4 -21.73 -25.72 -6.65
N LEU A 5 -22.97 -26.23 -6.65
CA LEU A 5 -23.57 -26.91 -5.50
C LEU A 5 -23.60 -28.45 -5.65
N THR A 6 -23.05 -28.97 -6.74
CA THR A 6 -22.89 -30.42 -6.92
C THR A 6 -21.67 -30.93 -6.16
N LEU A 7 -21.70 -32.18 -5.67
CA LEU A 7 -20.54 -32.80 -5.00
C LEU A 7 -19.29 -32.80 -5.88
N GLU A 8 -19.47 -32.94 -7.19
CA GLU A 8 -18.40 -32.86 -8.19
C GLU A 8 -17.82 -31.44 -8.27
N GLY A 9 -18.67 -30.41 -8.40
CA GLY A 9 -18.23 -29.01 -8.39
C GLY A 9 -17.57 -28.55 -7.08
N LEU A 10 -17.97 -29.11 -5.94
CA LEU A 10 -17.29 -28.88 -4.66
C LEU A 10 -15.91 -29.55 -4.60
N ARG A 11 -15.77 -30.77 -5.13
CA ARG A 11 -14.49 -31.47 -5.22
C ARG A 11 -13.51 -30.77 -6.17
N GLU A 12 -14.00 -30.28 -7.31
CA GLU A 12 -13.20 -29.49 -8.24
C GLU A 12 -12.67 -28.20 -7.61
N GLN A 13 -13.50 -27.48 -6.85
CA GLN A 13 -13.08 -26.27 -6.13
C GLN A 13 -12.01 -26.57 -5.09
N ALA A 14 -12.19 -27.65 -4.31
CA ALA A 14 -11.19 -28.08 -3.33
C ALA A 14 -9.86 -28.46 -4.01
N GLY A 15 -9.91 -29.20 -5.12
CA GLY A 15 -8.74 -29.56 -5.91
C GLY A 15 -8.02 -28.36 -6.51
N ALA A 16 -8.77 -27.38 -7.03
CA ALA A 16 -8.21 -26.13 -7.56
C ALA A 16 -7.52 -25.30 -6.46
N TRP A 17 -8.09 -25.26 -5.25
CA TRP A 17 -7.49 -24.58 -4.10
C TRP A 17 -6.18 -25.23 -3.66
N GLU A 18 -6.14 -26.56 -3.50
CA GLU A 18 -4.92 -27.29 -3.15
C GLU A 18 -3.84 -27.14 -4.24
N ALA A 19 -4.22 -27.17 -5.52
CA ALA A 19 -3.29 -26.96 -6.63
C ALA A 19 -2.69 -25.55 -6.61
N GLU A 20 -3.50 -24.51 -6.38
CA GLU A 20 -3.01 -23.13 -6.30
C GLU A 20 -2.09 -22.92 -5.11
N LEU A 21 -2.43 -23.49 -3.94
CA LEU A 21 -1.58 -23.44 -2.76
C LEU A 21 -0.27 -24.20 -2.98
N GLY A 22 -0.32 -25.38 -3.58
CA GLY A 22 0.86 -26.17 -3.94
C GLY A 22 1.77 -25.43 -4.93
N SER A 23 1.19 -24.80 -5.96
CA SER A 23 1.92 -23.92 -6.89
C SER A 23 2.58 -22.76 -6.16
N TRP A 24 1.86 -22.12 -5.24
CA TRP A 24 2.40 -21.00 -4.46
C TRP A 24 3.57 -21.43 -3.56
N VAL A 25 3.42 -22.54 -2.82
CA VAL A 25 4.50 -23.12 -2.01
C VAL A 25 5.70 -23.51 -2.88
N GLY A 26 5.45 -24.03 -4.09
CA GLY A 26 6.48 -24.32 -5.10
C GLY A 26 7.28 -23.07 -5.49
N GLN A 27 6.60 -21.96 -5.77
CA GLN A 27 7.25 -20.67 -6.09
C GLN A 27 8.09 -20.15 -4.91
N LEU A 28 7.59 -20.28 -3.67
CA LEU A 28 8.36 -19.92 -2.47
C LEU A 28 9.59 -20.83 -2.26
N GLY A 29 9.63 -21.99 -2.91
CA GLY A 29 10.68 -22.98 -2.75
C GLY A 29 12.08 -22.50 -3.14
N GLY A 30 12.20 -21.47 -3.99
CA GLY A 30 13.48 -20.81 -4.29
C GLY A 30 14.16 -20.20 -3.05
N HIS A 31 13.37 -19.79 -2.06
CA HIS A 31 13.81 -19.16 -0.82
C HIS A 31 13.79 -20.13 0.38
N VAL A 32 13.13 -21.28 0.21
CA VAL A 32 13.01 -22.34 1.21
C VAL A 32 13.63 -23.62 0.61
N LYS A 33 14.96 -23.71 0.64
CA LYS A 33 15.70 -24.76 -0.10
C LYS A 33 15.50 -26.18 0.43
N ARG A 34 15.29 -26.35 1.74
CA ARG A 34 15.08 -27.67 2.38
C ARG A 34 13.65 -28.13 2.17
N ALA A 35 13.46 -29.38 1.72
CA ALA A 35 12.15 -29.94 1.43
C ALA A 35 11.24 -29.96 2.67
N GLU A 36 11.79 -30.35 3.83
CA GLU A 36 11.06 -30.41 5.09
C GLU A 36 10.60 -29.01 5.54
N ALA A 37 11.41 -27.98 5.28
CA ALA A 37 11.02 -26.61 5.57
C ALA A 37 9.91 -26.11 4.61
N ARG A 38 9.95 -26.51 3.33
CA ARG A 38 8.88 -26.18 2.36
C ARG A 38 7.56 -26.81 2.74
N GLU A 39 7.59 -28.09 3.08
CA GLU A 39 6.40 -28.81 3.54
C GLU A 39 5.81 -28.13 4.78
N ARG A 40 6.66 -27.75 5.74
CA ARG A 40 6.25 -27.01 6.93
C ARG A 40 5.67 -25.63 6.60
N VAL A 41 6.23 -24.91 5.62
CA VAL A 41 5.65 -23.65 5.12
C VAL A 41 4.27 -23.89 4.54
N GLY A 42 4.09 -24.92 3.70
CA GLY A 42 2.78 -25.29 3.16
C GLY A 42 1.77 -25.64 4.24
N ALA A 43 2.14 -26.44 5.22
CA ALA A 43 1.30 -26.75 6.39
C ALA A 43 0.95 -25.49 7.20
N TYR A 44 1.91 -24.57 7.38
CA TYR A 44 1.67 -23.30 8.06
C TYR A 44 0.66 -22.45 7.29
N LEU A 45 0.82 -22.28 5.97
CA LEU A 45 -0.10 -21.52 5.13
C LEU A 45 -1.51 -22.15 5.12
N ARG A 46 -1.62 -23.49 5.04
CA ARG A 46 -2.90 -24.19 5.19
C ARG A 46 -3.57 -23.86 6.51
N GLY A 47 -2.84 -23.91 7.62
CA GLY A 47 -3.39 -23.57 8.93
C GLY A 47 -3.78 -22.10 9.06
N LEU A 48 -3.03 -21.16 8.45
CA LEU A 48 -3.40 -19.73 8.46
C LEU A 48 -4.72 -19.46 7.70
N LEU A 49 -4.94 -20.21 6.61
CA LEU A 49 -6.12 -20.09 5.74
C LEU A 49 -7.29 -20.98 6.19
N GLY A 50 -7.03 -21.92 7.09
CA GLY A 50 -8.01 -22.86 7.61
C GLY A 50 -8.86 -22.29 8.75
N GLU A 51 -9.81 -23.11 9.21
CA GLU A 51 -10.71 -22.80 10.31
C GLU A 51 -10.01 -23.01 11.67
N VAL A 52 -9.06 -22.14 11.98
CA VAL A 52 -8.33 -22.13 13.25
C VAL A 52 -8.74 -20.91 14.07
N GLU A 53 -9.20 -21.12 15.30
CA GLU A 53 -9.67 -20.05 16.19
C GLU A 53 -8.61 -18.95 16.37
N ARG A 54 -7.40 -19.35 16.79
CA ARG A 54 -6.22 -18.51 16.99
C ARG A 54 -5.03 -19.09 16.22
N ARG A 55 -4.46 -18.33 15.28
CA ARG A 55 -3.33 -18.77 14.44
C ARG A 55 -1.99 -18.69 15.17
N ASN A 56 -1.88 -19.34 16.33
CA ASN A 56 -0.62 -19.56 17.06
C ASN A 56 -0.04 -20.94 16.72
N SER A 57 1.20 -21.21 17.12
CA SER A 57 1.86 -22.49 16.77
C SER A 57 1.17 -23.71 17.37
N TRP A 58 0.43 -23.59 18.47
CA TRP A 58 -0.30 -24.69 19.09
C TRP A 58 -1.50 -25.12 18.24
N GLN A 59 -2.46 -24.21 18.04
CA GLN A 59 -3.69 -24.55 17.33
C GLN A 59 -3.44 -24.82 15.84
N LEU A 60 -2.43 -24.18 15.24
CA LEU A 60 -2.01 -24.55 13.88
C LEU A 60 -1.49 -25.99 13.83
N SER A 61 -0.82 -26.48 14.88
CA SER A 61 -0.30 -27.86 14.94
C SER A 61 -1.43 -28.86 15.16
N GLU A 62 -2.37 -28.54 16.06
CA GLU A 62 -3.59 -29.34 16.28
C GLU A 62 -4.41 -29.47 14.98
N TYR A 63 -4.54 -28.37 14.22
CA TYR A 63 -5.19 -28.39 12.92
C TYR A 63 -4.51 -29.32 11.91
N GLN A 64 -3.20 -29.53 12.02
CA GLN A 64 -2.45 -30.47 11.19
C GLN A 64 -2.39 -31.89 11.77
N GLY A 65 -3.07 -32.15 12.90
CA GLY A 65 -3.00 -33.43 13.60
C GLY A 65 -1.66 -33.68 14.31
N GLU A 66 -0.84 -32.65 14.52
CA GLU A 66 0.43 -32.75 15.27
C GLU A 66 0.16 -32.61 16.78
N ALA A 67 0.74 -33.49 17.60
CA ALA A 67 0.58 -33.47 19.06
C ALA A 67 1.26 -32.27 19.76
N HIS A 68 2.24 -31.62 19.10
CA HIS A 68 3.09 -30.61 19.72
C HIS A 68 3.45 -29.47 18.73
N PRO A 69 3.67 -28.24 19.23
CA PRO A 69 3.94 -27.06 18.39
C PRO A 69 5.39 -26.96 17.85
N TYR A 70 6.24 -27.96 18.09
CA TYR A 70 7.69 -27.83 17.99
C TYR A 70 8.28 -27.69 16.59
N GLY A 71 7.85 -28.42 15.57
CA GLY A 71 6.68 -27.96 14.87
C GLY A 71 6.95 -26.66 14.10
N PHE A 72 5.95 -25.82 14.15
CA PHE A 72 6.00 -24.46 13.67
C PHE A 72 6.94 -23.55 14.47
N GLN A 73 7.21 -23.86 15.74
CA GLN A 73 8.21 -23.12 16.52
C GLN A 73 9.61 -23.24 15.89
N HIS A 74 10.00 -24.42 15.42
CA HIS A 74 11.25 -24.62 14.69
C HIS A 74 11.26 -23.84 13.38
N LEU A 75 10.18 -23.91 12.59
CA LEU A 75 10.05 -23.17 11.32
C LEU A 75 10.28 -21.67 11.50
N LEU A 76 9.63 -21.08 12.50
CA LEU A 76 9.68 -19.64 12.74
C LEU A 76 10.99 -19.20 13.41
N ASN A 77 11.62 -20.04 14.25
CA ASN A 77 12.74 -19.59 15.06
C ASN A 77 14.12 -20.10 14.58
N ARG A 78 14.22 -21.35 14.14
CA ARG A 78 15.51 -22.04 13.95
C ARG A 78 15.77 -22.56 12.54
N ALA A 79 14.72 -22.84 11.78
CA ALA A 79 14.86 -23.34 10.41
C ALA A 79 15.68 -22.35 9.56
N ARG A 80 16.42 -22.83 8.57
CA ARG A 80 17.17 -21.98 7.64
C ARG A 80 16.37 -21.78 6.36
N TRP A 81 15.81 -20.59 6.19
CA TRP A 81 15.17 -20.13 4.96
C TRP A 81 15.25 -18.60 4.88
N ASP A 82 15.17 -18.09 3.66
CA ASP A 82 15.35 -16.68 3.31
C ASP A 82 14.02 -15.92 3.42
N GLU A 83 13.76 -15.29 4.57
CA GLU A 83 12.50 -14.55 4.77
C GLU A 83 12.42 -13.23 3.99
N GLN A 84 13.54 -12.70 3.52
CA GLN A 84 13.58 -11.50 2.68
C GLN A 84 13.20 -11.86 1.25
N GLY A 85 13.72 -12.96 0.73
CA GLY A 85 13.33 -13.47 -0.58
C GLY A 85 11.88 -13.97 -0.63
N VAL A 86 11.36 -14.60 0.44
CA VAL A 86 9.91 -14.87 0.52
C VAL A 86 9.10 -13.57 0.51
N ARG A 87 9.55 -12.51 1.21
CA ARG A 87 8.90 -11.17 1.10
C ARG A 87 8.94 -10.66 -0.35
N ASP A 88 10.06 -10.80 -1.05
CA ASP A 88 10.18 -10.35 -2.44
C ASP A 88 9.25 -11.13 -3.38
N ALA A 89 9.11 -12.44 -3.20
CA ALA A 89 8.15 -13.26 -3.91
C ALA A 89 6.70 -12.84 -3.61
N VAL A 90 6.38 -12.54 -2.36
CA VAL A 90 5.07 -12.01 -1.94
C VAL A 90 4.77 -10.68 -2.63
N ARG A 91 5.72 -9.74 -2.60
CA ARG A 91 5.60 -8.44 -3.29
C ARG A 91 5.29 -8.65 -4.76
N GLN A 92 6.05 -9.50 -5.45
CA GLN A 92 5.86 -9.77 -6.87
C GLN A 92 4.48 -10.35 -7.15
N ARG A 93 4.03 -11.33 -6.35
CA ARG A 93 2.72 -11.96 -6.52
C ARG A 93 1.57 -10.97 -6.32
N VAL A 94 1.63 -10.17 -5.26
CA VAL A 94 0.60 -9.15 -4.99
C VAL A 94 0.57 -8.10 -6.09
N TYR A 95 1.74 -7.61 -6.51
CA TYR A 95 1.84 -6.63 -7.59
C TYR A 95 1.29 -7.19 -8.90
N GLU A 96 1.67 -8.40 -9.32
CA GLU A 96 1.15 -8.99 -10.56
C GLU A 96 -0.38 -9.21 -10.53
N ALA A 97 -0.94 -9.55 -9.38
CA ALA A 97 -2.38 -9.69 -9.23
C ALA A 97 -3.12 -8.34 -9.34
N LEU A 98 -2.51 -7.25 -8.84
CA LEU A 98 -3.17 -5.97 -8.64
C LEU A 98 -2.70 -4.84 -9.56
N LYS A 99 -1.62 -5.00 -10.32
CA LYS A 99 -0.99 -3.92 -11.09
C LYS A 99 -1.99 -3.23 -12.01
N ASP A 100 -1.93 -1.91 -12.00
CA ASP A 100 -2.89 -1.05 -12.68
C ASP A 100 -2.26 0.35 -12.86
N ALA A 101 -2.64 1.06 -13.91
CA ALA A 101 -2.13 2.40 -14.19
C ALA A 101 -2.48 3.41 -13.09
N ALA A 102 -3.59 3.20 -12.36
CA ALA A 102 -4.00 4.01 -11.21
C ALA A 102 -3.60 3.38 -9.85
N GLY A 103 -2.61 2.47 -9.85
CA GLY A 103 -2.11 1.83 -8.64
C GLY A 103 -1.59 2.81 -7.60
N VAL A 104 -1.79 2.47 -6.32
CA VAL A 104 -1.38 3.30 -5.18
C VAL A 104 -0.55 2.46 -4.21
N LEU A 105 0.65 2.94 -3.89
CA LEU A 105 1.45 2.46 -2.77
C LEU A 105 0.99 3.16 -1.49
N VAL A 106 0.72 2.39 -0.44
CA VAL A 106 0.22 2.92 0.83
C VAL A 106 1.19 2.55 1.94
N VAL A 107 1.65 3.53 2.72
CA VAL A 107 2.46 3.29 3.92
C VAL A 107 1.63 3.55 5.16
N ASP A 108 1.67 2.60 6.09
CA ASP A 108 1.06 2.74 7.42
C ASP A 108 1.71 1.77 8.40
N GLU A 109 1.35 1.89 9.67
CA GLU A 109 1.81 1.05 10.75
C GLU A 109 0.68 0.36 11.49
N THR A 110 1.03 -0.75 12.15
CA THR A 110 0.10 -1.38 13.08
C THR A 110 0.80 -1.91 14.32
N GLY A 111 0.07 -1.88 15.44
CA GLY A 111 0.56 -2.33 16.73
C GLY A 111 0.19 -3.77 17.04
N PHE A 112 1.05 -4.42 17.82
CA PHE A 112 0.90 -5.79 18.33
C PHE A 112 1.08 -5.78 19.84
N ILE A 113 -0.01 -5.93 20.60
CA ILE A 113 0.01 -5.88 22.07
C ILE A 113 0.80 -7.08 22.62
N LYS A 114 1.64 -6.82 23.63
CA LYS A 114 2.47 -7.85 24.30
C LYS A 114 2.43 -7.70 25.82
N LYS A 115 2.39 -8.84 26.52
CA LYS A 115 2.49 -8.93 27.99
C LYS A 115 3.94 -9.30 28.35
N GLY A 116 4.82 -8.30 28.51
CA GLY A 116 6.23 -8.50 28.90
C GLY A 116 7.25 -7.72 28.07
N ILE A 117 8.52 -7.74 28.50
CA ILE A 117 9.59 -6.86 27.97
C ILE A 117 10.59 -7.57 27.04
N HIS A 118 10.41 -8.87 26.79
CA HIS A 118 11.41 -9.72 26.11
C HIS A 118 11.20 -9.84 24.59
N SER A 119 10.04 -9.48 24.06
CA SER A 119 9.79 -9.53 22.60
C SER A 119 10.55 -8.41 21.89
N ALA A 120 11.21 -8.73 20.77
CA ALA A 120 11.99 -7.78 19.99
C ALA A 120 11.24 -6.46 19.73
N GLY A 121 11.85 -5.32 20.09
CA GLY A 121 11.26 -4.00 19.85
C GLY A 121 10.01 -3.65 20.68
N VAL A 122 9.63 -4.47 21.67
CA VAL A 122 8.47 -4.18 22.51
C VAL A 122 8.75 -3.02 23.47
N LYS A 123 7.84 -2.06 23.52
CA LYS A 123 7.90 -0.90 24.41
C LYS A 123 6.49 -0.41 24.72
N ARG A 124 6.32 0.28 25.86
CA ARG A 124 5.15 1.14 26.09
C ARG A 124 5.15 2.31 25.11
N GLN A 125 4.32 2.22 24.09
CA GLN A 125 4.19 3.22 23.04
C GLN A 125 2.75 3.31 22.57
N TYR A 126 2.40 4.40 21.90
CA TYR A 126 1.06 4.53 21.33
C TYR A 126 0.82 3.40 20.33
N SER A 127 -0.23 2.63 20.57
CA SER A 127 -0.67 1.57 19.67
C SER A 127 -1.98 2.01 19.04
N GLY A 128 -1.96 2.28 17.73
CA GLY A 128 -3.18 2.63 16.99
C GLY A 128 -4.28 1.59 17.14
N THR A 129 -3.92 0.31 17.29
CA THR A 129 -4.89 -0.79 17.53
C THR A 129 -5.52 -0.74 18.91
N ALA A 130 -4.83 -0.24 19.93
CA ALA A 130 -5.37 -0.14 21.30
C ALA A 130 -5.99 1.24 21.60
N GLY A 131 -5.82 2.22 20.71
CA GLY A 131 -6.22 3.61 20.92
C GLY A 131 -5.49 4.31 22.07
N ARG A 132 -4.47 3.67 22.67
CA ARG A 132 -3.82 4.13 23.90
C ARG A 132 -2.36 3.68 23.98
N ILE A 133 -1.64 4.20 24.97
CA ILE A 133 -0.26 3.81 25.25
C ILE A 133 -0.26 2.45 25.92
N GLU A 134 0.19 1.44 25.18
CA GLU A 134 0.29 0.06 25.64
C GLU A 134 1.67 -0.51 25.37
N ASN A 135 1.99 -1.60 26.06
CA ASN A 135 3.18 -2.36 25.74
C ASN A 135 2.95 -3.14 24.44
N ALA A 136 3.61 -2.69 23.37
CA ALA A 136 3.39 -3.21 22.03
C ALA A 136 4.67 -3.21 21.18
N GLN A 137 4.69 -4.10 20.19
CA GLN A 137 5.57 -4.01 19.03
C GLN A 137 4.86 -3.19 17.94
N ILE A 138 5.59 -2.44 17.13
CA ILE A 138 5.03 -1.69 16.00
C ILE A 138 5.68 -2.18 14.71
N GLY A 139 4.88 -2.61 13.74
CA GLY A 139 5.35 -2.92 12.39
C GLY A 139 4.94 -1.80 11.43
N VAL A 140 5.88 -1.37 10.58
CA VAL A 140 5.62 -0.51 9.41
C VAL A 140 5.39 -1.42 8.21
N PHE A 141 4.37 -1.12 7.42
CA PHE A 141 3.93 -1.93 6.28
C PHE A 141 3.79 -1.09 5.02
N LEU A 142 4.07 -1.71 3.89
CA LEU A 142 3.84 -1.16 2.57
C LEU A 142 2.75 -2.00 1.92
N GLY A 143 1.63 -1.36 1.58
CA GLY A 143 0.54 -1.95 0.82
C GLY A 143 0.53 -1.48 -0.62
N TYR A 144 -0.15 -2.23 -1.46
CA TYR A 144 -0.52 -1.85 -2.83
C TYR A 144 -2.04 -1.94 -2.98
N ALA A 145 -2.64 -0.94 -3.60
CA ALA A 145 -4.07 -0.90 -3.87
C ALA A 145 -4.36 -0.46 -5.30
N SER A 146 -5.41 -1.03 -5.89
CA SER A 146 -5.95 -0.65 -7.20
C SER A 146 -7.43 -0.98 -7.28
N CYS A 147 -8.04 -0.80 -8.46
CA CYS A 147 -9.41 -1.26 -8.74
C CYS A 147 -9.59 -2.77 -8.57
N TRP A 148 -8.49 -3.55 -8.55
CA TRP A 148 -8.52 -5.00 -8.38
C TRP A 148 -8.47 -5.47 -6.92
N GLY A 149 -8.30 -4.54 -5.98
CA GLY A 149 -8.22 -4.81 -4.55
C GLY A 149 -6.92 -4.31 -3.93
N GLN A 150 -6.52 -4.93 -2.83
CA GLN A 150 -5.38 -4.50 -2.02
C GLN A 150 -4.59 -5.68 -1.45
N GLY A 151 -3.31 -5.48 -1.19
CA GLY A 151 -2.43 -6.45 -0.54
C GLY A 151 -1.19 -5.83 0.09
N LEU A 152 -0.45 -6.61 0.87
CA LEU A 152 0.78 -6.17 1.54
C LEU A 152 2.01 -6.59 0.73
N LEU A 153 2.94 -5.65 0.51
CA LEU A 153 4.17 -5.85 -0.25
C LEU A 153 5.39 -6.04 0.66
N ASP A 154 5.48 -5.28 1.75
CA ASP A 154 6.67 -5.23 2.58
C ASP A 154 6.31 -4.93 4.05
N ARG A 155 7.23 -5.21 4.96
CA ARG A 155 7.11 -5.09 6.42
C ARG A 155 8.47 -4.77 7.03
N ALA A 156 8.47 -3.98 8.11
CA ALA A 156 9.63 -3.77 8.96
C ALA A 156 9.21 -3.63 10.42
N LEU A 157 9.92 -4.30 11.34
CA LEU A 157 9.72 -4.12 12.77
C LEU A 157 10.42 -2.84 13.24
N PHE A 158 9.68 -1.93 13.86
CA PHE A 158 10.25 -0.73 14.45
C PHE A 158 11.00 -1.09 15.74
N VAL A 159 12.29 -0.73 15.79
CA VAL A 159 13.14 -0.89 16.98
C VAL A 159 13.26 0.46 17.70
N PRO A 160 12.69 0.60 18.90
CA PRO A 160 12.83 1.83 19.68
C PRO A 160 14.28 2.13 20.07
N ARG A 161 14.60 3.41 20.29
CA ARG A 161 15.94 3.86 20.70
C ARG A 161 16.49 3.11 21.92
N GLU A 162 15.67 2.94 22.96
CA GLU A 162 16.03 2.21 24.18
C GLU A 162 16.40 0.73 23.95
N TRP A 163 15.91 0.11 22.87
CA TRP A 163 16.34 -1.22 22.49
C TRP A 163 17.71 -1.19 21.84
N SER A 164 17.91 -0.26 20.91
CA SER A 164 19.19 -0.12 20.20
C SER A 164 20.36 0.29 21.10
N GLU A 165 20.09 0.85 22.28
CA GLU A 165 21.09 1.21 23.29
C GLU A 165 21.43 0.03 24.22
N ASP A 166 20.60 -1.00 24.30
CA ASP A 166 20.84 -2.23 25.08
C ASP A 166 21.12 -3.42 24.15
N ARG A 167 22.40 -3.57 23.76
CA ARG A 167 22.84 -4.64 22.85
C ARG A 167 22.66 -6.05 23.45
N ALA A 168 22.78 -6.21 24.76
CA ALA A 168 22.54 -7.48 25.41
C ALA A 168 21.08 -7.92 25.27
N ARG A 169 20.13 -6.98 25.43
CA ARG A 169 18.69 -7.22 25.19
C ARG A 169 18.40 -7.50 23.72
N CYS A 170 19.00 -6.76 22.79
CA CYS A 170 18.88 -7.03 21.36
C CYS A 170 19.29 -8.47 21.03
N ARG A 171 20.49 -8.90 21.45
CA ARG A 171 21.01 -10.25 21.20
C ARG A 171 20.12 -11.34 21.80
N ARG A 172 19.61 -11.16 23.02
CA ARG A 172 18.62 -12.09 23.64
C ARG A 172 17.34 -12.24 22.82
N ALA A 173 16.90 -11.16 22.16
CA ALA A 173 15.74 -11.18 21.25
C ALA A 173 16.12 -11.52 19.80
N GLY A 174 17.38 -11.83 19.51
CA GLY A 174 17.87 -12.14 18.16
C GLY A 174 17.89 -10.96 17.19
N ILE A 175 17.86 -9.72 17.68
CA ILE A 175 18.05 -8.53 16.83
C ILE A 175 19.52 -8.45 16.44
N PRO A 176 19.86 -8.40 15.13
CA PRO A 176 21.24 -8.28 14.67
C PRO A 176 21.94 -7.02 15.18
N ASP A 177 23.26 -7.07 15.33
CA ASP A 177 24.03 -5.96 15.92
C ASP A 177 24.04 -4.71 15.01
N GLU A 178 23.93 -4.91 13.70
CA GLU A 178 23.80 -3.87 12.68
C GLU A 178 22.45 -3.15 12.71
N VAL A 179 21.43 -3.74 13.32
CA VAL A 179 20.12 -3.10 13.45
C VAL A 179 20.18 -2.05 14.54
N VAL A 180 20.09 -0.79 14.12
CA VAL A 180 20.01 0.39 14.99
C VAL A 180 18.62 1.02 14.91
N HIS A 181 18.31 1.89 15.88
CA HIS A 181 17.07 2.64 15.82
C HIS A 181 17.04 3.52 14.57
N GLN A 182 15.94 3.42 13.83
CA GLN A 182 15.62 4.26 12.69
C GLN A 182 14.22 4.84 12.89
N PRO A 183 13.98 6.11 12.53
CA PRO A 183 12.62 6.63 12.44
C PRO A 183 11.74 5.76 11.55
N LYS A 184 10.44 5.65 11.87
CA LYS A 184 9.48 4.92 11.03
C LYS A 184 9.49 5.44 9.57
N THR A 185 9.70 6.74 9.39
CA THR A 185 9.78 7.39 8.07
C THR A 185 10.97 6.87 7.24
N GLU A 186 12.09 6.52 7.88
CA GLU A 186 13.24 5.91 7.22
C GLU A 186 12.97 4.44 6.85
N LEU A 187 12.28 3.68 7.71
CA LEU A 187 11.84 2.32 7.38
C LEU A 187 10.91 2.33 6.15
N ALA A 188 9.93 3.25 6.13
CA ALA A 188 9.04 3.45 5.00
C ALA A 188 9.78 3.85 3.73
N ARG A 189 10.73 4.79 3.82
CA ARG A 189 11.58 5.21 2.70
C ARG A 189 12.31 4.02 2.09
N GLN A 190 12.92 3.17 2.92
CA GLN A 190 13.62 1.96 2.45
C GLN A 190 12.67 0.95 1.81
N MET A 191 11.46 0.77 2.36
CA MET A 191 10.44 -0.10 1.78
C MET A 191 9.97 0.39 0.41
N LEU A 192 9.71 1.70 0.28
CA LEU A 192 9.35 2.33 -0.99
C LEU A 192 10.47 2.19 -2.03
N VAL A 193 11.71 2.50 -1.65
CA VAL A 193 12.90 2.33 -2.51
C VAL A 193 13.01 0.88 -2.99
N ARG A 194 12.93 -0.10 -2.08
CA ARG A 194 12.98 -1.53 -2.47
C ARG A 194 11.86 -1.92 -3.43
N ALA A 195 10.65 -1.41 -3.26
CA ALA A 195 9.54 -1.72 -4.15
C ALA A 195 9.76 -1.11 -5.54
N LEU A 196 10.09 0.17 -5.61
CA LEU A 196 10.33 0.89 -6.86
C LEU A 196 11.54 0.30 -7.62
N ASP A 197 12.65 0.03 -6.94
CA ASP A 197 13.85 -0.57 -7.54
C ASP A 197 13.61 -2.01 -8.03
N SER A 198 12.59 -2.69 -7.48
CA SER A 198 12.17 -4.03 -7.95
C SER A 198 11.21 -4.01 -9.14
N GLY A 199 10.87 -2.82 -9.66
CA GLY A 199 9.97 -2.67 -10.81
C GLY A 199 8.49 -2.52 -10.48
N VAL A 200 8.13 -2.35 -9.19
CA VAL A 200 6.74 -2.03 -8.83
C VAL A 200 6.41 -0.62 -9.31
N SER A 201 5.47 -0.51 -10.24
CA SER A 201 4.95 0.78 -10.72
C SER A 201 3.68 1.19 -9.96
N ALA A 202 3.56 2.44 -9.55
CA ALA A 202 2.34 3.02 -9.01
C ALA A 202 2.21 4.48 -9.45
N ARG A 203 0.97 4.97 -9.65
CA ARG A 203 0.74 6.39 -9.94
C ARG A 203 0.95 7.25 -8.71
N TRP A 204 0.57 6.73 -7.55
CA TRP A 204 0.57 7.48 -6.30
C TRP A 204 1.23 6.73 -5.16
N VAL A 205 1.89 7.47 -4.28
CA VAL A 205 2.21 7.07 -2.91
C VAL A 205 1.32 7.87 -1.95
N THR A 206 0.69 7.20 -0.98
CA THR A 206 -0.06 7.86 0.09
C THR A 206 0.28 7.31 1.47
N ALA A 207 0.15 8.16 2.48
CA ALA A 207 0.45 7.86 3.87
C ALA A 207 -0.16 8.95 4.78
N ASP A 208 -0.13 8.73 6.08
CA ASP A 208 -0.59 9.70 7.08
C ASP A 208 0.42 10.85 7.29
N ALA A 209 0.10 11.74 8.24
CA ALA A 209 0.90 12.91 8.58
C ALA A 209 2.28 12.59 9.17
N LEU A 210 2.49 11.41 9.76
CA LEU A 210 3.81 11.03 10.27
C LEU A 210 4.81 10.93 9.11
N TYR A 211 4.40 10.29 8.02
CA TYR A 211 5.22 10.12 6.82
C TYR A 211 5.17 11.36 5.93
N GLY A 212 4.00 11.98 5.80
CA GLY A 212 3.81 13.13 4.94
C GLY A 212 4.50 14.39 5.41
N ASP A 213 4.84 14.53 6.70
CA ASP A 213 5.64 15.64 7.23
C ASP A 213 7.15 15.45 6.97
N ASP A 214 7.62 14.23 6.66
CA ASP A 214 9.04 13.94 6.42
C ASP A 214 9.53 14.44 5.05
N PHE A 215 10.39 15.47 5.06
CA PHE A 215 10.93 16.04 3.83
C PHE A 215 11.80 15.07 3.04
N ARG A 216 12.58 14.22 3.70
CA ARG A 216 13.51 13.30 3.01
C ARG A 216 12.74 12.22 2.26
N LEU A 217 11.65 11.73 2.83
CA LEU A 217 10.73 10.81 2.17
C LEU A 217 10.10 11.47 0.94
N ARG A 218 9.54 12.67 1.08
CA ARG A 218 8.94 13.40 -0.06
C ARG A 218 9.96 13.66 -1.15
N TRP A 219 11.13 14.21 -0.81
CA TRP A 219 12.18 14.53 -1.76
C TRP A 219 12.66 13.30 -2.52
N MET A 220 12.86 12.17 -1.83
CA MET A 220 13.23 10.90 -2.47
C MET A 220 12.20 10.44 -3.52
N LEU A 221 10.91 10.64 -3.26
CA LEU A 221 9.85 10.34 -4.24
C LEU A 221 9.89 11.30 -5.43
N GLU A 222 10.12 12.59 -5.18
CA GLU A 222 10.21 13.58 -6.27
C GLU A 222 11.41 13.36 -7.19
N GLU A 223 12.59 13.06 -6.62
CA GLU A 223 13.80 12.74 -7.39
C GLU A 223 13.61 11.52 -8.31
N ARG A 224 12.67 10.64 -7.97
CA ARG A 224 12.31 9.45 -8.74
C ARG A 224 11.14 9.67 -9.70
N GLY A 225 10.56 10.88 -9.74
CA GLY A 225 9.34 11.14 -10.50
C GLY A 225 8.15 10.31 -10.02
N GLN A 226 8.10 9.93 -8.74
CA GLN A 226 7.00 9.17 -8.15
C GLN A 226 5.97 10.12 -7.56
N GLY A 227 4.78 10.17 -8.17
CA GLY A 227 3.67 10.98 -7.68
C GLY A 227 3.25 10.59 -6.26
N TYR A 228 2.86 11.57 -5.45
CA TYR A 228 2.37 11.33 -4.10
C TYR A 228 1.21 12.25 -3.69
N VAL A 229 0.38 11.75 -2.78
CA VAL A 229 -0.63 12.49 -2.04
C VAL A 229 -0.52 12.08 -0.58
N LEU A 230 0.22 12.85 0.21
CA LEU A 230 0.55 12.51 1.60
C LEU A 230 -0.19 13.43 2.55
N ALA A 231 -0.90 12.89 3.53
CA ALA A 231 -1.52 13.72 4.57
C ALA A 231 -0.42 14.47 5.33
N VAL A 232 -0.69 15.68 5.80
CA VAL A 232 0.29 16.48 6.54
C VAL A 232 -0.31 17.08 7.79
N SER A 233 0.53 17.32 8.80
CA SER A 233 0.07 17.99 10.01
C SER A 233 -0.15 19.48 9.75
N ARG A 234 -0.97 20.11 10.58
CA ARG A 234 -1.12 21.57 10.61
C ARG A 234 0.17 22.30 10.98
N LYS A 235 1.21 21.58 11.43
CA LYS A 235 2.53 22.12 11.77
C LYS A 235 3.49 22.14 10.59
N ALA A 236 3.17 21.45 9.50
CA ALA A 236 3.97 21.48 8.28
C ALA A 236 4.00 22.88 7.65
N TYR A 237 4.97 23.08 6.76
CA TYR A 237 5.21 24.35 6.08
C TYR A 237 5.36 24.15 4.58
N VAL A 238 4.88 25.13 3.82
CA VAL A 238 5.07 25.24 2.37
C VAL A 238 5.63 26.60 2.00
N TRP A 239 6.24 26.69 0.82
CA TRP A 239 6.68 27.96 0.24
C TRP A 239 5.62 28.49 -0.72
N GLN A 240 5.28 29.77 -0.57
CA GLN A 240 4.45 30.53 -1.50
C GLN A 240 5.17 31.84 -1.85
N GLY A 241 5.67 31.94 -3.08
CA GLY A 241 6.63 32.97 -3.48
C GLY A 241 7.91 32.86 -2.64
N CYS A 242 8.29 33.96 -2.01
CA CYS A 242 9.47 34.04 -1.13
C CYS A 242 9.13 33.86 0.37
N LYS A 243 7.91 33.40 0.71
CA LYS A 243 7.46 33.29 2.11
C LYS A 243 7.11 31.84 2.46
N GLN A 244 7.58 31.41 3.63
CA GLN A 244 7.18 30.14 4.21
C GLN A 244 5.84 30.34 4.96
N ARG A 245 4.86 29.47 4.69
CA ARG A 245 3.55 29.49 5.35
C ARG A 245 3.25 28.17 6.03
N LYS A 246 2.76 28.26 7.26
CA LYS A 246 2.32 27.11 8.05
C LYS A 246 0.98 26.60 7.49
N VAL A 247 0.86 25.29 7.30
CA VAL A 247 -0.37 24.66 6.78
C VAL A 247 -1.59 25.01 7.63
N GLY A 248 -1.45 25.02 8.96
CA GLY A 248 -2.55 25.43 9.85
C GLY A 248 -3.08 26.84 9.58
N LYS A 249 -2.20 27.79 9.20
CA LYS A 249 -2.60 29.16 8.84
C LYS A 249 -3.23 29.24 7.45
N LEU A 250 -2.81 28.38 6.52
CA LEU A 250 -3.48 28.24 5.23
C LEU A 250 -4.92 27.74 5.41
N LEU A 251 -5.12 26.72 6.25
CA LEU A 251 -6.45 26.18 6.53
C LEU A 251 -7.35 27.20 7.27
N GLU A 252 -6.79 27.99 8.20
CA GLU A 252 -7.52 29.08 8.87
C GLU A 252 -7.97 30.15 7.87
N ALA A 253 -7.09 30.57 6.96
CA ALA A 253 -7.42 31.53 5.91
C ALA A 253 -8.49 30.97 4.95
N LEU A 254 -8.34 29.72 4.53
CA LEU A 254 -9.28 29.03 3.65
C LEU A 254 -10.68 28.87 4.27
N ARG A 255 -10.78 28.71 5.59
CA ARG A 255 -12.06 28.63 6.31
C ARG A 255 -12.86 29.94 6.24
N GLY A 256 -12.18 31.08 6.20
CA GLY A 256 -12.82 32.40 6.08
C GLY A 256 -13.01 32.90 4.65
N ASP A 257 -12.53 32.15 3.65
CA ASP A 257 -12.56 32.58 2.26
C ASP A 257 -13.87 32.18 1.56
N ALA A 258 -14.78 33.14 1.44
CA ALA A 258 -16.06 32.96 0.75
C ALA A 258 -15.91 32.74 -0.77
N GLN A 259 -14.74 33.03 -1.35
CA GLN A 259 -14.46 32.85 -2.77
C GLN A 259 -13.77 31.50 -3.07
N ALA A 260 -13.41 30.74 -2.03
CA ALA A 260 -12.79 29.44 -2.20
C ALA A 260 -13.69 28.48 -2.99
N ARG A 261 -13.16 27.96 -4.09
CA ARG A 261 -13.87 27.00 -4.95
C ARG A 261 -13.67 25.60 -4.40
N TRP A 262 -14.77 24.99 -3.97
CA TRP A 262 -14.83 23.62 -3.50
C TRP A 262 -15.52 22.74 -4.53
N SER A 263 -15.06 21.50 -4.66
CA SER A 263 -15.70 20.48 -5.49
C SER A 263 -16.04 19.28 -4.63
N ARG A 264 -17.29 18.84 -4.66
CA ARG A 264 -17.72 17.63 -3.97
C ARG A 264 -17.27 16.42 -4.77
N LEU A 265 -16.41 15.60 -4.18
CA LEU A 265 -15.86 14.41 -4.82
C LEU A 265 -15.75 13.27 -3.82
N SER A 266 -15.87 12.04 -4.32
CA SER A 266 -15.68 10.85 -3.52
C SER A 266 -14.19 10.55 -3.30
N ALA A 267 -13.82 10.21 -2.07
CA ALA A 267 -12.54 9.58 -1.74
C ALA A 267 -12.58 8.05 -1.97
N GLY A 268 -13.53 7.58 -2.79
CA GLY A 268 -13.82 6.17 -3.05
C GLY A 268 -14.87 5.57 -2.11
N ALA A 269 -15.27 4.33 -2.39
CA ALA A 269 -16.31 3.59 -1.69
C ALA A 269 -16.06 3.41 -0.17
N GLY A 270 -17.12 3.53 0.61
CA GLY A 270 -17.19 3.21 2.03
C GLY A 270 -18.30 2.18 2.32
N SER A 271 -18.39 1.70 3.56
CA SER A 271 -19.40 0.71 3.98
C SER A 271 -20.84 1.24 3.94
N GLN A 272 -21.02 2.56 3.97
CA GLN A 272 -22.31 3.25 3.92
C GLN A 272 -22.52 4.00 2.58
N GLY A 273 -21.77 3.63 1.53
CA GLY A 273 -21.76 4.33 0.24
C GLY A 273 -20.48 5.14 0.00
N PRO A 274 -20.43 5.94 -1.08
CA PRO A 274 -19.27 6.74 -1.44
C PRO A 274 -18.86 7.69 -0.29
N ARG A 275 -17.55 7.77 0.00
CA ARG A 275 -17.05 8.70 1.03
C ARG A 275 -16.89 10.09 0.42
N GLU A 276 -17.97 10.85 0.43
CA GLU A 276 -17.98 12.20 -0.15
C GLU A 276 -17.36 13.24 0.78
N TYR A 277 -16.57 14.13 0.19
CA TYR A 277 -15.99 15.29 0.87
C TYR A 277 -15.97 16.47 -0.10
N ASP A 278 -15.85 17.68 0.45
CA ASP A 278 -15.54 18.84 -0.35
C ASP A 278 -14.01 18.96 -0.47
N TRP A 279 -13.52 19.14 -1.70
CA TRP A 279 -12.10 19.22 -2.01
C TRP A 279 -11.73 20.54 -2.64
N THR A 280 -10.53 21.03 -2.36
CA THR A 280 -9.93 22.16 -3.07
C THR A 280 -8.41 22.01 -3.09
N CYS A 281 -7.75 22.79 -3.95
CA CYS A 281 -6.32 22.72 -4.15
C CYS A 281 -5.70 24.12 -4.07
N LEU A 282 -4.69 24.29 -3.22
CA LEU A 282 -3.97 25.54 -3.05
C LEU A 282 -2.62 25.44 -3.74
N ALA A 283 -2.37 26.33 -4.70
CA ALA A 283 -1.08 26.42 -5.38
C ALA A 283 0.04 26.80 -4.39
N VAL A 284 1.18 26.14 -4.53
CA VAL A 284 2.43 26.47 -3.83
C VAL A 284 3.57 26.54 -4.84
N ASN A 285 4.79 26.85 -4.39
CA ASN A 285 5.93 26.92 -5.29
C ASN A 285 6.11 25.57 -6.04
N PRO A 286 6.37 25.63 -7.36
CA PRO A 286 6.56 24.43 -8.16
C PRO A 286 7.82 23.67 -7.71
N PRO A 287 7.89 22.36 -8.00
CA PRO A 287 9.11 21.60 -7.83
C PRO A 287 10.16 22.03 -8.88
N PRO A 288 11.44 21.69 -8.68
CA PRO A 288 12.48 21.94 -9.69
C PRO A 288 12.45 20.94 -10.87
N PHE A 289 11.38 20.15 -10.99
CA PHE A 289 11.24 19.09 -11.99
C PHE A 289 10.20 19.51 -13.04
N GLU A 290 10.61 19.55 -14.31
CA GLU A 290 9.73 19.94 -15.42
C GLU A 290 8.57 18.95 -15.60
N GLY A 291 7.38 19.46 -15.93
CA GLY A 291 6.17 18.64 -16.09
C GLY A 291 5.49 18.23 -14.78
N TRP A 292 6.02 18.66 -13.62
CA TRP A 292 5.48 18.35 -12.30
C TRP A 292 5.00 19.61 -11.56
N GLN A 293 4.03 19.42 -10.67
CA GLN A 293 3.48 20.44 -9.80
C GLN A 293 3.47 20.00 -8.34
N ARG A 294 3.57 20.99 -7.46
CA ARG A 294 3.32 20.87 -6.02
C ARG A 294 2.13 21.72 -5.65
N ALA A 295 1.36 21.26 -4.69
CA ALA A 295 0.24 22.00 -4.12
C ALA A 295 -0.15 21.44 -2.74
N VAL A 296 -1.06 22.14 -2.07
CA VAL A 296 -1.74 21.64 -0.87
C VAL A 296 -3.17 21.29 -1.25
N LEU A 297 -3.45 19.99 -1.32
CA LEU A 297 -4.80 19.48 -1.44
C LEU A 297 -5.48 19.57 -0.06
N VAL A 298 -6.71 20.07 -0.03
CA VAL A 298 -7.48 20.18 1.21
C VAL A 298 -8.79 19.42 1.05
N ARG A 299 -9.07 18.57 2.04
CA ARG A 299 -10.34 17.87 2.21
C ARG A 299 -11.10 18.50 3.36
N ARG A 300 -12.39 18.76 3.17
CA ARG A 300 -13.31 19.25 4.20
C ARG A 300 -14.45 18.25 4.42
N SER A 301 -14.71 17.89 5.68
CA SER A 301 -15.87 17.06 6.04
C SER A 301 -17.18 17.77 5.72
N LEU A 302 -18.24 16.98 5.51
CA LEU A 302 -19.58 17.48 5.19
C LEU A 302 -20.46 17.70 6.43
N ASP A 303 -19.95 17.31 7.59
CA ASP A 303 -20.61 17.55 8.88
C ASP A 303 -20.56 19.04 9.28
N ALA A 304 -21.26 19.36 10.37
CA ALA A 304 -21.36 20.72 10.89
C ALA A 304 -20.01 21.29 11.35
N GLU A 305 -19.04 20.44 11.72
CA GLU A 305 -17.72 20.86 12.20
C GLU A 305 -16.82 21.31 11.04
N GLN A 306 -17.07 20.78 9.84
CA GLN A 306 -16.33 21.07 8.62
C GLN A 306 -14.81 20.97 8.86
N GLU A 307 -14.40 19.85 9.45
CA GLU A 307 -13.00 19.57 9.72
C GLU A 307 -12.21 19.53 8.43
N MET A 308 -11.07 20.23 8.42
CA MET A 308 -10.19 20.30 7.26
C MET A 308 -8.93 19.47 7.49
N GLN A 309 -8.63 18.59 6.55
CA GLN A 309 -7.36 17.86 6.47
C GLN A 309 -6.58 18.32 5.22
N ALA A 310 -5.28 18.52 5.39
CA ALA A 310 -4.38 18.91 4.31
C ALA A 310 -3.50 17.74 3.86
N PHE A 311 -3.15 17.76 2.58
CA PHE A 311 -2.23 16.83 1.95
C PHE A 311 -1.23 17.61 1.10
N PHE A 312 0.04 17.21 1.14
CA PHE A 312 1.01 17.65 0.14
C PHE A 312 0.89 16.76 -1.08
N ILE A 313 0.88 17.39 -2.25
CA ILE A 313 0.85 16.70 -3.52
C ILE A 313 2.11 16.97 -4.33
N PHE A 314 2.56 15.94 -5.03
CA PHE A 314 3.50 16.02 -6.14
C PHE A 314 2.91 15.18 -7.27
N ALA A 315 2.57 15.84 -8.38
CA ALA A 315 1.77 15.26 -9.45
C ALA A 315 2.23 15.79 -10.81
N SER A 316 2.00 15.02 -11.88
CA SER A 316 2.16 15.54 -13.24
C SER A 316 1.21 16.72 -13.47
N ASN A 317 1.65 17.67 -14.29
CA ASN A 317 0.82 18.77 -14.73
C ASN A 317 -0.44 18.27 -15.43
N GLY A 318 -1.57 18.93 -15.18
CA GLY A 318 -2.87 18.52 -15.73
C GLY A 318 -3.56 17.38 -14.96
N THR A 319 -2.99 16.90 -13.84
CA THR A 319 -3.69 15.94 -12.97
C THR A 319 -5.00 16.54 -12.44
N GLU A 320 -6.11 15.80 -12.59
CA GLU A 320 -7.42 16.23 -12.15
C GLU A 320 -7.61 16.14 -10.63
N LEU A 321 -8.48 16.98 -10.08
CA LEU A 321 -8.79 16.97 -8.65
C LEU A 321 -9.40 15.63 -8.19
N ALA A 322 -10.16 14.96 -9.07
CA ALA A 322 -10.73 13.65 -8.81
C ALA A 322 -9.66 12.58 -8.57
N ASP A 323 -8.61 12.54 -9.40
CA ASP A 323 -7.47 11.62 -9.23
C ASP A 323 -6.78 11.82 -7.87
N LEU A 324 -6.59 13.08 -7.47
CA LEU A 324 -5.97 13.44 -6.19
C LEU A 324 -6.84 13.02 -5.00
N ALA A 325 -8.16 13.22 -5.08
CA ALA A 325 -9.12 12.82 -4.05
C ALA A 325 -9.14 11.30 -3.84
N LEU A 326 -9.06 10.53 -4.94
CA LEU A 326 -8.98 9.07 -4.90
C LEU A 326 -7.67 8.57 -4.32
N ALA A 327 -6.54 9.17 -4.72
CA ALA A 327 -5.23 8.86 -4.18
C ALA A 327 -5.17 9.10 -2.66
N ALA A 328 -5.70 10.23 -2.18
CA ALA A 328 -5.84 10.51 -0.75
C ALA A 328 -6.75 9.49 -0.04
N GLY A 329 -7.84 9.07 -0.70
CA GLY A 329 -8.80 8.10 -0.19
C GLY A 329 -8.25 6.66 -0.11
N ALA A 330 -7.25 6.34 -0.93
CA ALA A 330 -6.66 5.00 -1.02
C ALA A 330 -5.95 4.56 0.27
N ARG A 331 -5.60 5.49 1.18
CA ARG A 331 -4.99 5.18 2.48
C ARG A 331 -5.79 4.15 3.27
N TRP A 332 -7.12 4.19 3.19
CA TRP A 332 -8.00 3.25 3.88
C TRP A 332 -7.79 1.78 3.49
N ASN A 333 -7.24 1.51 2.30
CA ASN A 333 -7.04 0.14 1.84
C ASN A 333 -6.01 -0.62 2.70
N ILE A 334 -5.01 0.05 3.26
CA ILE A 334 -4.06 -0.64 4.16
C ILE A 334 -4.69 -0.95 5.53
N GLU A 335 -5.62 -0.13 6.01
CA GLU A 335 -6.39 -0.42 7.22
C GLU A 335 -7.26 -1.67 7.01
N ARG A 336 -7.85 -1.84 5.81
CA ARG A 336 -8.53 -3.08 5.42
C ARG A 336 -7.56 -4.26 5.37
N CYS A 337 -6.36 -4.10 4.82
CA CYS A 337 -5.33 -5.14 4.86
C CYS A 337 -5.04 -5.59 6.30
N PHE A 338 -4.89 -4.66 7.23
CA PHE A 338 -4.66 -4.98 8.65
C PHE A 338 -5.87 -5.67 9.28
N GLN A 339 -7.08 -5.19 9.02
CA GLN A 339 -8.30 -5.79 9.55
C GLN A 339 -8.46 -7.24 9.07
N GLU A 340 -8.34 -7.48 7.77
CA GLU A 340 -8.43 -8.82 7.18
C GLU A 340 -7.30 -9.71 7.69
N SER A 341 -6.06 -9.24 7.68
CA SER A 341 -4.91 -10.03 8.11
C SER A 341 -4.95 -10.37 9.61
N LYS A 342 -5.43 -9.48 10.48
CA LYS A 342 -5.57 -9.75 11.92
C LYS A 342 -6.73 -10.70 12.21
N SER A 343 -7.90 -10.43 11.63
CA SER A 343 -9.11 -11.21 11.90
C SER A 343 -9.12 -12.59 11.23
N GLN A 344 -8.57 -12.72 10.02
CA GLN A 344 -8.68 -13.94 9.22
C GLN A 344 -7.37 -14.72 9.10
N LEU A 345 -6.21 -14.06 9.22
CA LEU A 345 -4.90 -14.70 9.02
C LEU A 345 -4.00 -14.66 10.27
N GLY A 346 -4.50 -14.08 11.36
CA GLY A 346 -3.84 -14.03 12.65
C GLY A 346 -2.52 -13.25 12.69
N LEU A 347 -2.43 -12.14 11.92
CA LEU A 347 -1.29 -11.21 11.91
C LEU A 347 -0.82 -10.80 13.31
N ASP A 348 -1.72 -10.74 14.30
CA ASP A 348 -1.44 -10.37 15.70
C ASP A 348 -1.63 -11.51 16.71
N GLN A 349 -1.84 -12.74 16.25
CA GLN A 349 -2.18 -13.88 17.09
C GLN A 349 -0.96 -14.74 17.48
N TYR A 350 0.22 -14.39 16.96
CA TYR A 350 1.48 -15.09 17.20
C TYR A 350 2.06 -14.95 18.61
N GLU A 351 2.88 -15.95 18.96
CA GLU A 351 3.58 -16.05 20.24
C GLU A 351 5.11 -15.88 20.10
N VAL A 352 5.62 -15.64 18.88
CA VAL A 352 7.04 -15.39 18.64
C VAL A 352 7.54 -14.17 19.39
N ARG A 353 8.79 -14.26 19.87
CA ARG A 353 9.47 -13.21 20.65
C ARG A 353 10.74 -12.68 19.98
N THR A 354 11.31 -13.45 19.05
CA THR A 354 12.58 -13.10 18.39
C THR A 354 12.34 -12.23 17.17
N TRP A 355 13.36 -11.45 16.80
CA TRP A 355 13.40 -10.64 15.57
C TRP A 355 13.08 -11.48 14.33
N THR A 356 13.77 -12.61 14.18
CA THR A 356 13.58 -13.55 13.06
C THR A 356 12.18 -14.17 13.10
N GLY A 357 11.71 -14.60 14.28
CA GLY A 357 10.39 -15.18 14.43
C GLY A 357 9.28 -14.22 14.00
N TRP A 358 9.37 -12.95 14.39
CA TRP A 358 8.44 -11.91 13.98
C TRP A 358 8.43 -11.74 12.47
N HIS A 359 9.60 -11.52 11.85
CA HIS A 359 9.70 -11.31 10.41
C HIS A 359 9.17 -12.51 9.62
N ARG A 360 9.43 -13.73 10.09
CA ARG A 360 8.95 -14.95 9.44
C ARG A 360 7.45 -15.13 9.55
N HIS A 361 6.87 -14.98 10.74
CA HIS A 361 5.42 -15.09 10.91
C HIS A 361 4.70 -14.05 10.05
N ILE A 362 5.11 -12.78 10.14
CA ILE A 362 4.46 -11.70 9.37
C ILE A 362 4.62 -11.93 7.86
N THR A 363 5.77 -12.41 7.39
CA THR A 363 5.92 -12.80 5.97
C THR A 363 4.95 -13.90 5.56
N LEU A 364 4.80 -14.94 6.38
CA LEU A 364 3.92 -16.07 6.05
C LEU A 364 2.44 -15.64 6.07
N VAL A 365 2.05 -14.72 6.96
CA VAL A 365 0.73 -14.09 6.92
C VAL A 365 0.55 -13.28 5.64
N MET A 366 1.54 -12.48 5.23
CA MET A 366 1.49 -11.77 3.96
C MET A 366 1.45 -12.74 2.76
N ALA A 367 2.12 -13.89 2.83
CA ALA A 367 2.09 -14.91 1.80
C ALA A 367 0.73 -15.62 1.69
N ALA A 368 0.08 -15.89 2.83
CA ALA A 368 -1.30 -16.36 2.85
C ALA A 368 -2.25 -15.30 2.26
N TYR A 369 -2.03 -14.02 2.59
CA TYR A 369 -2.85 -12.95 2.04
C TYR A 369 -2.65 -12.79 0.53
N ALA A 370 -1.41 -12.89 0.03
CA ALA A 370 -1.11 -12.82 -1.41
C ALA A 370 -1.82 -13.91 -2.20
N LEU A 371 -1.96 -15.11 -1.63
CA LEU A 371 -2.76 -16.19 -2.23
C LEU A 371 -4.24 -15.78 -2.33
N LEU A 372 -4.84 -15.27 -1.25
CA LEU A 372 -6.23 -14.78 -1.27
C LEU A 372 -6.44 -13.64 -2.27
N VAL A 373 -5.49 -12.71 -2.38
CA VAL A 373 -5.52 -11.62 -3.36
C VAL A 373 -5.55 -12.18 -4.79
N THR A 374 -4.71 -13.18 -5.07
CA THR A 374 -4.65 -13.82 -6.40
C THR A 374 -5.94 -14.57 -6.71
N LEU A 375 -6.48 -15.33 -5.75
CA LEU A 375 -7.74 -16.06 -5.90
C LEU A 375 -8.92 -15.12 -6.12
N ARG A 376 -9.00 -14.02 -5.35
CA ARG A 376 -9.99 -12.96 -5.57
C ARG A 376 -9.84 -12.39 -6.98
N ARG A 377 -8.62 -12.06 -7.41
CA ARG A 377 -8.36 -11.55 -8.77
C ARG A 377 -8.85 -12.51 -9.86
N HIS A 378 -8.58 -13.80 -9.76
CA HIS A 378 -9.05 -14.80 -10.71
C HIS A 378 -10.58 -14.87 -10.74
N GLN A 379 -11.23 -14.86 -9.59
CA GLN A 379 -12.68 -14.85 -9.50
C GLN A 379 -13.28 -13.58 -10.12
N LEU A 380 -12.69 -12.40 -9.87
CA LEU A 380 -13.14 -11.14 -10.48
C LEU A 380 -13.02 -11.19 -12.01
N LYS A 381 -11.90 -11.70 -12.55
CA LYS A 381 -11.74 -11.88 -14.01
C LYS A 381 -12.79 -12.83 -14.58
N LYS A 382 -13.03 -13.96 -13.92
CA LYS A 382 -14.05 -14.94 -14.36
C LYS A 382 -15.44 -14.31 -14.35
N ASN A 383 -15.79 -13.60 -13.28
CA ASN A 383 -17.07 -12.92 -13.18
C ASN A 383 -17.23 -11.81 -14.21
N LEU A 384 -16.17 -11.03 -14.49
CA LEU A 384 -16.19 -9.98 -15.51
C LEU A 384 -16.36 -10.56 -16.92
N LEU A 385 -15.65 -11.65 -17.24
CA LEU A 385 -15.80 -12.36 -18.51
C LEU A 385 -17.22 -12.93 -18.68
N LEU A 386 -17.84 -13.40 -17.58
CA LEU A 386 -19.23 -13.87 -17.57
C LEU A 386 -20.24 -12.71 -17.64
N SER A 387 -19.88 -11.51 -17.18
CA SER A 387 -20.75 -10.32 -17.15
C SER A 387 -20.61 -9.40 -18.38
N LEU A 388 -19.85 -9.77 -19.41
CA LEU A 388 -19.77 -9.06 -20.70
C LEU A 388 -21.06 -9.17 -21.56
N GLY A 389 -22.20 -9.35 -20.90
CA GLY A 389 -23.50 -8.80 -21.29
C GLY A 389 -23.76 -7.37 -20.78
N GLY A 390 -22.72 -6.63 -20.36
CA GLY A 390 -22.74 -5.17 -20.45
C GLY A 390 -22.79 -4.33 -19.17
N GLN A 391 -22.27 -4.78 -18.01
CA GLN A 391 -21.92 -3.86 -16.91
C GLN A 391 -21.01 -4.51 -15.86
N CYS A 392 -19.95 -3.80 -15.45
CA CYS A 392 -19.09 -4.17 -14.33
C CYS A 392 -19.89 -4.02 -13.01
N PRO A 393 -20.07 -5.08 -12.20
CA PRO A 393 -21.01 -5.08 -11.08
C PRO A 393 -20.49 -4.41 -9.81
N TRP A 394 -19.30 -3.81 -9.85
CA TRP A 394 -18.73 -3.10 -8.71
C TRP A 394 -18.72 -1.60 -8.98
N SER A 395 -19.36 -0.85 -8.09
CA SER A 395 -19.01 0.53 -7.79
C SER A 395 -17.59 0.54 -7.22
N SER A 396 -16.60 0.39 -8.11
CA SER A 396 -15.19 0.42 -7.80
C SER A 396 -14.83 1.77 -7.18
N LEU A 397 -13.85 1.74 -6.28
CA LEU A 397 -13.25 2.94 -5.71
C LEU A 397 -12.86 3.95 -6.81
N TRP A 398 -12.48 3.48 -8.01
CA TRP A 398 -11.98 4.29 -9.12
C TRP A 398 -13.09 4.56 -10.17
N PRO A 399 -13.18 5.77 -10.74
CA PRO A 399 -13.96 6.05 -11.93
C PRO A 399 -13.33 5.32 -13.13
N SER A 400 -14.19 4.62 -13.87
CA SER A 400 -13.93 3.88 -15.12
C SER A 400 -12.89 2.75 -15.04
N CYS A 401 -13.37 1.52 -14.91
CA CYS A 401 -12.80 0.39 -15.64
C CYS A 401 -13.39 0.39 -17.06
N ASP A 402 -13.12 1.42 -17.86
CA ASP A 402 -13.18 1.28 -19.31
C ASP A 402 -11.86 0.63 -19.72
N GLY A 403 -11.76 -0.66 -19.41
CA GLY A 403 -10.68 -1.50 -19.90
C GLY A 403 -10.75 -1.47 -21.41
N GLY A 404 -9.81 -0.75 -22.03
CA GLY A 404 -9.54 -0.83 -23.46
C GLY A 404 -9.37 -2.29 -23.84
N CYS A 405 -10.45 -2.88 -24.35
CA CYS A 405 -10.36 -4.05 -25.19
C CYS A 405 -9.55 -3.63 -26.41
N VAL A 406 -8.40 -4.29 -26.55
CA VAL A 406 -7.55 -4.37 -27.73
C VAL A 406 -8.33 -4.04 -29.01
N SER A 407 -8.13 -2.84 -29.57
CA SER A 407 -8.43 -2.61 -30.97
C SER A 407 -7.29 -3.27 -31.75
N LEU A 408 -7.57 -4.41 -32.37
CA LEU A 408 -6.71 -4.93 -33.44
C LEU A 408 -6.67 -3.90 -34.58
N PRO A 409 -5.52 -3.69 -35.25
CA PRO A 409 -5.48 -2.78 -36.39
C PRO A 409 -6.17 -3.43 -37.58
N SER A 410 -7.16 -2.75 -38.14
CA SER A 410 -7.62 -3.00 -39.51
C SER A 410 -7.07 -1.91 -40.41
N PRO A 411 -6.36 -2.24 -41.49
CA PRO A 411 -5.90 -1.28 -42.48
C PRO A 411 -7.05 -0.94 -43.43
N GLY A 412 -7.32 0.35 -43.63
CA GLY A 412 -8.28 0.79 -44.64
C GLY A 412 -8.77 2.21 -44.41
N ASP A 413 -8.52 3.05 -45.40
CA ASP A 413 -9.18 4.34 -45.64
C ASP A 413 -8.67 5.53 -44.81
N ALA A 414 -7.49 5.98 -45.24
CA ALA A 414 -7.23 7.40 -45.33
C ALA A 414 -8.29 8.04 -46.26
N GLU A 415 -9.05 9.00 -45.76
CA GLU A 415 -9.37 10.28 -46.44
C GLU A 415 -10.43 11.08 -45.67
N GLY A 416 -10.19 12.38 -45.51
CA GLY A 416 -11.24 13.39 -45.41
C GLY A 416 -11.87 13.63 -44.04
N LEU A 417 -11.32 14.58 -43.28
CA LEU A 417 -11.95 15.90 -43.07
C LEU A 417 -11.19 16.65 -41.96
N ASN A 418 -10.31 17.54 -42.37
CA ASN A 418 -9.78 18.60 -41.52
C ASN A 418 -10.38 19.90 -42.05
N ARG A 419 -11.37 20.49 -41.37
CA ARG A 419 -11.78 21.88 -41.62
C ARG A 419 -12.68 22.49 -40.54
N ARG A 420 -12.17 23.63 -40.03
CA ARG A 420 -12.82 24.75 -39.31
C ARG A 420 -13.04 24.51 -37.81
N TYR A 421 -12.66 25.37 -36.87
CA TYR A 421 -12.46 26.83 -36.87
C TYR A 421 -11.35 27.24 -35.89
N SER A 422 -10.36 28.00 -36.35
CA SER A 422 -9.74 29.06 -35.54
C SER A 422 -9.29 30.18 -36.47
N GLY A 423 -9.99 31.31 -36.38
CA GLY A 423 -9.56 32.58 -36.94
C GLY A 423 -8.80 33.34 -35.87
N ALA A 424 -7.64 33.91 -36.24
CA ALA A 424 -7.28 35.30 -35.98
C ALA A 424 -5.78 35.50 -36.25
N ALA A 425 -5.51 36.35 -37.25
CA ALA A 425 -4.44 37.33 -37.34
C ALA A 425 -3.00 36.91 -36.99
N GLY A 426 -2.19 36.74 -38.04
CA GLY A 426 -0.75 36.75 -37.95
C GLY A 426 -0.16 38.17 -37.91
N VAL A 427 1.03 38.28 -37.31
CA VAL A 427 2.02 39.31 -37.64
C VAL A 427 3.43 38.69 -37.50
N GLY A 428 4.12 38.61 -38.63
CA GLY A 428 5.56 38.75 -38.88
C GLY A 428 6.60 38.20 -37.90
N TYR A 429 7.29 37.13 -38.32
CA TYR A 429 8.66 36.83 -37.92
C TYR A 429 9.64 37.80 -38.60
N THR A 430 10.60 38.33 -37.84
CA THR A 430 11.93 38.72 -38.36
C THR A 430 13.00 38.10 -37.48
N ASN A 431 13.86 37.30 -38.10
CA ASN A 431 15.05 36.71 -37.52
C ASN A 431 16.14 37.77 -37.36
N ALA A 432 16.79 37.81 -36.21
CA ALA A 432 18.11 38.42 -36.06
C ALA A 432 18.97 37.55 -35.14
N SER A 433 19.87 36.81 -35.77
CA SER A 433 21.05 36.17 -35.19
C SER A 433 21.98 37.21 -34.57
N LEU A 434 22.45 36.99 -33.34
CA LEU A 434 23.65 37.65 -32.84
C LEU A 434 24.61 36.64 -32.21
N SER A 435 25.79 36.66 -32.79
CA SER A 435 27.00 35.90 -32.51
C SER A 435 27.71 36.36 -31.23
N SER A 436 28.44 35.41 -30.67
CA SER A 436 29.47 35.53 -29.65
C SER A 436 30.61 36.50 -30.00
N THR A 437 31.03 37.35 -29.06
CA THR A 437 32.41 37.87 -28.92
C THR A 437 32.56 38.39 -27.47
N THR A 438 33.20 37.67 -26.57
CA THR A 438 34.52 38.00 -25.96
C THR A 438 34.89 39.48 -25.93
N GLY A 439 35.02 40.00 -24.71
CA GLY A 439 35.62 41.27 -24.31
C GLY A 439 35.66 41.32 -22.80
#